data_AF-A0A955VNZ8-F1
#
_entry.id   AF-A0A955VNZ8-F1
#
_cell.length_a   1.000
_cell.length_b   1.000
_cell.length_c   1.000
_cell.angle_alpha   90.00
_cell.angle_beta   90.00
_cell.angle_gamma   90.00
#
_symmetry.space_group_name_H-M   'P 1'
#
loop_
_entity.id
_entity.type
_entity.pdbx_description
1 polymer ?
#
loop_
_entity_poly.entity_id
_entity_poly.type
_entity_poly.pdbx_seq_one_letter_code
_entity_poly.pdbx_strand_id
1 'polypeptide(L)'
;MLSVALLGHARCGTDFKGETIVGDPRCVELCRPDQPFAPGYGNACSSVSVKNCIAVCQERIAGASTLCTSCLLEGAFFDQPTASVPLVCERQTAREPGTPAKTECKGRYNGVVCKFTNGNDAAEINCYKLWYPELEAQICKPTFEPISRCADACPAR
;
A
#
# COMPACT_ATOMS: atom_id res chain seq x y z
N MET A 1 -36.32 0.99 -28.09
CA MET A 1 -36.15 0.42 -26.74
C MET A 1 -34.74 -0.14 -26.64
N LEU A 2 -33.77 0.66 -26.18
CA LEU A 2 -32.41 0.21 -25.90
C LEU A 2 -32.24 0.23 -24.37
N SER A 3 -32.32 -0.94 -23.74
CA SER A 3 -31.97 -1.11 -22.34
C SER A 3 -30.49 -1.47 -22.26
N VAL A 4 -29.65 -0.50 -21.94
CA VAL A 4 -28.24 -0.75 -21.59
C VAL A 4 -28.19 -1.12 -20.11
N ALA A 5 -28.06 -2.41 -19.82
CA ALA A 5 -27.79 -2.91 -18.48
C ALA A 5 -26.30 -2.74 -18.16
N LEU A 6 -25.95 -1.64 -17.51
CA LEU A 6 -24.64 -1.44 -16.88
C LEU A 6 -24.61 -2.22 -15.55
N LEU A 7 -24.26 -3.51 -15.62
CA LEU A 7 -23.84 -4.29 -14.46
C LEU A 7 -22.40 -3.90 -14.09
N GLY A 8 -22.26 -2.71 -13.50
CA GLY A 8 -21.05 -2.32 -12.78
C GLY A 8 -20.87 -3.26 -11.60
N HIS A 9 -19.93 -4.19 -11.71
CA HIS A 9 -19.54 -5.07 -10.62
C HIS A 9 -18.88 -4.22 -9.53
N ALA A 10 -19.65 -3.80 -8.53
CA ALA A 10 -19.11 -3.32 -7.27
C ALA A 10 -18.31 -4.46 -6.66
N ARG A 11 -17.00 -4.50 -6.92
CA ARG A 11 -16.09 -5.41 -6.25
C ARG A 11 -15.97 -4.93 -4.81
N CYS A 12 -16.75 -5.51 -3.90
CA CYS A 12 -16.49 -5.35 -2.48
C CYS A 12 -15.08 -5.89 -2.20
N GLY A 13 -14.17 -5.01 -1.82
CA GLY A 13 -12.85 -5.43 -1.35
C GLY A 13 -13.01 -6.28 -0.10
N THR A 14 -12.32 -7.42 -0.04
CA THR A 14 -12.17 -8.18 1.19
C THR A 14 -10.85 -7.79 1.84
N ASP A 15 -10.81 -7.79 3.17
CA ASP A 15 -9.56 -7.65 3.89
C ASP A 15 -8.73 -8.95 3.80
N PHE A 16 -7.57 -8.93 4.43
CA PHE A 16 -6.64 -10.05 4.51
C PHE A 16 -7.21 -11.34 5.07
N LYS A 17 -8.28 -11.26 5.86
CA LYS A 17 -8.96 -12.39 6.48
C LYS A 17 -10.17 -12.83 5.67
N GLY A 18 -10.38 -12.25 4.48
CA GLY A 18 -11.57 -12.48 3.67
C GLY A 18 -12.82 -11.78 4.23
N GLU A 19 -12.67 -10.85 5.18
CA GLU A 19 -13.78 -10.09 5.75
C GLU A 19 -14.20 -9.00 4.76
N THR A 20 -15.49 -8.89 4.49
CA THR A 20 -16.00 -7.83 3.60
C THR A 20 -15.74 -6.46 4.23
N ILE A 21 -15.03 -5.61 3.50
CA ILE A 21 -14.81 -4.22 3.90
C ILE A 21 -16.06 -3.41 3.52
N VAL A 22 -16.77 -2.89 4.53
CA VAL A 22 -17.97 -2.07 4.32
C VAL A 22 -17.59 -0.59 4.31
N GLY A 23 -17.94 0.12 3.23
CA GLY A 23 -17.76 1.56 3.16
C GLY A 23 -18.08 2.20 1.82
N ASP A 24 -17.97 3.53 1.74
CA ASP A 24 -18.03 4.27 0.47
C ASP A 24 -17.02 3.66 -0.54
N PRO A 25 -17.44 3.28 -1.75
CA PRO A 25 -16.56 2.64 -2.73
C PRO A 25 -15.29 3.43 -3.06
N ARG A 26 -15.36 4.77 -3.01
CA ARG A 26 -14.20 5.65 -3.25
C ARG A 26 -13.17 5.49 -2.13
N CYS A 27 -13.65 5.41 -0.88
CA CYS A 27 -12.79 5.17 0.27
C CYS A 27 -12.25 3.75 0.32
N VAL A 28 -13.05 2.75 -0.06
CA VAL A 28 -12.60 1.35 -0.12
C VAL A 28 -11.51 1.19 -1.19
N GLU A 29 -11.66 1.81 -2.36
CA GLU A 29 -10.67 1.76 -3.44
C GLU A 29 -9.38 2.51 -3.09
N LEU A 30 -9.49 3.63 -2.38
CA LEU A 30 -8.34 4.39 -1.93
C LEU A 30 -7.58 3.68 -0.81
N CYS A 31 -8.30 3.12 0.15
CA CYS A 31 -7.74 2.51 1.36
C CYS A 31 -7.39 1.03 1.17
N ARG A 32 -7.13 0.59 -0.07
CA ARG A 32 -6.90 -0.84 -0.30
C ARG A 32 -5.59 -1.28 0.33
N PRO A 33 -5.57 -2.48 0.93
CA PRO A 33 -4.36 -3.02 1.51
C PRO A 33 -3.32 -3.35 0.42
N ASP A 34 -3.73 -3.58 -0.82
CA ASP A 34 -2.91 -4.06 -1.94
C ASP A 34 -1.98 -3.02 -2.57
N GLN A 35 -1.87 -1.81 -2.01
CA GLN A 35 -0.74 -0.93 -2.34
C GLN A 35 0.55 -1.49 -1.73
N PRO A 36 1.46 -2.04 -2.54
CA PRO A 36 2.65 -2.71 -2.02
C PRO A 36 3.56 -1.67 -1.37
N PHE A 37 4.17 -2.02 -0.25
CA PHE A 37 5.30 -1.25 0.30
C PHE A 37 6.48 -1.24 -0.67
N ALA A 38 6.63 -2.36 -1.38
CA ALA A 38 7.52 -2.57 -2.52
C ALA A 38 6.89 -3.66 -3.42
N PRO A 39 7.23 -3.75 -4.72
CA PRO A 39 6.76 -4.84 -5.58
C PRO A 39 7.01 -6.21 -4.93
N GLY A 40 5.98 -7.06 -4.87
CA GLY A 40 6.06 -8.38 -4.22
C GLY A 40 5.86 -8.37 -2.70
N TYR A 41 5.96 -7.22 -2.03
CA TYR A 41 5.55 -7.13 -0.64
C TYR A 41 4.03 -7.32 -0.56
N GLY A 42 3.60 -8.27 0.28
CA GLY A 42 2.21 -8.30 0.71
C GLY A 42 1.81 -6.93 1.25
N ASN A 43 0.53 -6.61 1.10
CA ASN A 43 -0.11 -5.38 1.54
C ASN A 43 0.59 -4.64 2.71
N ALA A 44 0.94 -3.37 2.49
CA ALA A 44 1.79 -2.59 3.39
C ALA A 44 1.16 -2.27 4.77
N CYS A 45 -0.16 -2.38 4.88
CA CYS A 45 -0.92 -1.82 5.99
C CYS A 45 -1.79 -2.89 6.68
N SER A 46 -1.79 -2.92 8.01
CA SER A 46 -2.65 -3.84 8.77
C SER A 46 -4.15 -3.65 8.44
N SER A 47 -4.98 -4.68 8.67
CA SER A 47 -6.43 -4.57 8.47
C SER A 47 -7.06 -3.48 9.35
N VAL A 48 -6.50 -3.21 10.53
CA VAL A 48 -6.90 -2.09 11.40
C VAL A 48 -6.60 -0.75 10.74
N SER A 49 -5.44 -0.61 10.10
CA SER A 49 -5.04 0.59 9.36
C SER A 49 -5.98 0.86 8.19
N VAL A 50 -6.39 -0.18 7.47
CA VAL A 50 -7.39 -0.10 6.39
C VAL A 50 -8.74 0.35 6.91
N LYS A 51 -9.26 -0.29 7.98
CA LYS A 51 -10.55 0.09 8.59
C LYS A 51 -10.52 1.54 9.07
N ASN A 52 -9.42 1.98 9.69
CA ASN A 52 -9.24 3.37 10.12
C ASN A 52 -9.17 4.35 8.94
N CYS A 53 -8.48 3.99 7.86
CA CYS A 53 -8.41 4.81 6.65
C CYS A 53 -9.80 5.06 6.06
N ILE A 54 -10.61 4.01 5.98
CA ILE A 54 -11.97 4.11 5.44
C ILE A 54 -12.84 5.00 6.31
N ALA A 55 -12.75 4.87 7.63
CA ALA A 55 -13.48 5.73 8.56
C ALA A 55 -13.11 7.22 8.38
N VAL A 56 -11.81 7.54 8.34
CA VAL A 56 -11.34 8.93 8.15
C VAL A 56 -11.73 9.47 6.77
N CYS A 57 -11.61 8.67 5.72
CA CYS A 57 -12.02 9.05 4.37
C CYS A 57 -13.51 9.39 4.32
N GLN A 58 -14.36 8.53 4.91
CA GLN A 58 -15.81 8.73 4.94
C GLN A 58 -16.19 10.00 5.70
N GLU A 59 -15.60 10.24 6.87
CA GLU A 59 -15.83 11.45 7.64
C GLU A 59 -15.46 12.70 6.84
N ARG A 60 -14.33 12.66 6.13
CA ARG A 60 -13.86 13.78 5.31
C ARG A 60 -14.81 14.13 4.16
N ILE A 61 -15.43 13.13 3.53
CA ILE A 61 -16.32 13.32 2.38
C ILE A 61 -17.80 13.39 2.76
N ALA A 62 -18.15 13.18 4.03
CA ALA A 62 -19.53 13.13 4.50
C ALA A 62 -20.23 14.47 4.25
N GLY A 63 -21.20 14.51 3.34
CA GLY A 63 -21.92 15.73 2.97
C GLY A 63 -21.16 16.67 2.03
N ALA A 64 -20.01 16.25 1.49
CA ALA A 64 -19.31 16.98 0.45
C ALA A 64 -20.01 16.80 -0.91
N SER A 65 -19.96 17.83 -1.76
CA SER A 65 -20.38 17.70 -3.16
C SER A 65 -19.46 16.72 -3.89
N THR A 66 -19.89 16.20 -5.05
CA THR A 66 -19.05 15.31 -5.87
C THR A 66 -17.72 15.98 -6.24
N LEU A 67 -17.75 17.26 -6.63
CA LEU A 67 -16.56 18.02 -7.00
C LEU A 67 -15.61 18.21 -5.80
N CYS A 68 -16.14 18.58 -4.64
CA CYS A 68 -15.37 18.70 -3.41
C CYS A 68 -14.76 17.36 -3.01
N THR A 69 -15.53 16.26 -3.10
CA THR A 69 -15.05 14.92 -2.78
C THR A 69 -13.89 14.52 -3.68
N SER A 70 -14.00 14.74 -4.99
CA SER A 70 -12.93 14.43 -5.93
C SER A 70 -11.64 15.16 -5.58
N CYS A 71 -11.71 16.46 -5.25
CA CYS A 71 -10.54 17.22 -4.84
C CYS A 71 -9.96 16.71 -3.50
N LEU A 72 -10.80 16.46 -2.49
CA LEU A 72 -10.35 16.01 -1.16
C LEU A 72 -9.65 14.65 -1.17
N LEU A 73 -9.97 13.81 -2.17
CA LEU A 73 -9.36 12.49 -2.36
C LEU A 73 -8.25 12.51 -3.42
N GLU A 74 -8.05 13.61 -4.13
CA GLU A 74 -6.99 13.76 -5.12
C GLU A 74 -5.63 13.66 -4.42
N GLY A 75 -4.75 12.80 -4.92
CA GLY A 75 -3.41 12.63 -4.33
C GLY A 75 -3.41 12.02 -2.92
N ALA A 76 -4.49 11.40 -2.46
CA ALA A 76 -4.47 10.68 -1.21
C ALA A 76 -3.60 9.41 -1.31
N PHE A 77 -2.77 9.17 -0.30
CA PHE A 77 -1.83 8.05 -0.24
C PHE A 77 -1.64 7.59 1.20
N PHE A 78 -1.19 6.36 1.40
CA PHE A 78 -0.71 5.94 2.71
C PHE A 78 0.72 6.42 2.90
N ASP A 79 0.97 7.17 3.97
CA ASP A 79 2.33 7.54 4.33
C ASP A 79 3.08 6.26 4.73
N GLN A 80 3.87 5.74 3.79
CA GLN A 80 4.70 4.58 4.01
C GLN A 80 6.02 5.08 4.58
N PRO A 81 6.51 4.51 5.70
CA PRO A 81 7.84 4.86 6.16
C PRO A 81 8.84 4.53 5.05
N THR A 82 9.63 5.51 4.63
CA THR A 82 10.69 5.35 3.64
C THR A 82 11.87 4.62 4.29
N ALA A 83 11.64 3.35 4.56
CA ALA A 83 12.56 2.53 5.31
C ALA A 83 13.70 2.09 4.39
N SER A 84 14.70 2.95 4.27
CA SER A 84 15.87 2.73 3.42
C SER A 84 16.82 1.78 4.15
N VAL A 85 16.73 0.46 3.89
CA VAL A 85 17.75 -0.47 4.38
C VAL A 85 18.98 -0.33 3.49
N PRO A 86 20.17 -0.07 4.04
CA PRO A 86 21.40 -0.11 3.26
C PRO A 86 21.65 -1.55 2.78
N LEU A 87 21.32 -1.81 1.52
CA LEU A 87 21.54 -3.07 0.82
C LEU A 87 22.82 -2.97 0.00
N VAL A 88 23.71 -3.95 0.15
CA VAL A 88 24.89 -4.13 -0.70
C VAL A 88 24.65 -5.39 -1.53
N CYS A 89 24.58 -5.23 -2.85
CA CYS A 89 24.41 -6.33 -3.79
C CYS A 89 25.70 -6.58 -4.56
N GLU A 90 26.24 -7.79 -4.41
CA GLU A 90 27.48 -8.20 -5.06
C GLU A 90 27.19 -9.31 -6.09
N ARG A 91 27.70 -9.13 -7.31
CA ARG A 91 27.61 -10.16 -8.34
C ARG A 91 28.59 -11.28 -8.00
N GLN A 92 28.06 -12.46 -7.68
CA GLN A 92 28.85 -13.66 -7.47
C GLN A 92 29.25 -14.22 -8.83
N THR A 93 30.54 -14.45 -9.04
CA THR A 93 31.04 -15.16 -10.22
C THR A 93 30.56 -16.61 -10.18
N ALA A 94 30.23 -17.17 -11.35
CA ALA A 94 29.86 -18.57 -11.45
C ALA A 94 31.04 -19.43 -10.97
N ARG A 95 30.81 -20.26 -9.95
CA ARG A 95 31.83 -21.20 -9.45
C ARG A 95 32.06 -22.37 -10.39
N GLU A 96 31.10 -22.67 -11.26
CA GLU A 96 31.12 -23.83 -12.15
C GLU A 96 30.81 -23.42 -13.60
N PRO A 97 31.49 -24.02 -14.59
CA PRO A 97 31.18 -23.81 -16.01
C PRO A 97 29.71 -24.14 -16.30
N GLY A 98 29.00 -23.20 -16.94
CA GLY A 98 27.60 -23.38 -17.33
C GLY A 98 26.55 -22.94 -16.31
N THR A 99 26.95 -22.47 -15.12
CA THR A 99 26.00 -21.89 -14.15
C THR A 99 25.91 -20.37 -14.34
N PRO A 100 24.70 -19.77 -14.36
CA PRO A 100 24.57 -18.32 -14.44
C PRO A 100 25.11 -17.64 -13.17
N ALA A 101 25.80 -16.52 -13.34
CA ALA A 101 26.20 -15.65 -12.25
C ALA A 101 24.95 -15.17 -11.49
N LYS A 102 24.97 -15.25 -10.17
CA LYS A 102 23.90 -14.79 -9.28
C LYS A 102 24.34 -13.50 -8.59
N THR A 103 23.42 -12.58 -8.35
CA THR A 103 23.71 -11.40 -7.51
C THR A 103 23.20 -11.69 -6.11
N GLU A 104 24.06 -11.67 -5.10
CA GLU A 104 23.66 -11.80 -3.69
C GLU A 104 23.54 -10.40 -3.10
N CYS A 105 22.38 -10.08 -2.53
CA CYS A 105 22.13 -8.86 -1.78
C CYS A 105 22.21 -9.16 -0.28
N LYS A 106 22.88 -8.30 0.47
CA LYS A 106 23.05 -8.37 1.92
C LYS A 106 22.70 -7.01 2.54
N GLY A 107 21.91 -7.04 3.60
CA GLY A 107 21.58 -5.84 4.38
C GLY A 107 21.72 -6.08 5.88
N ARG A 108 21.78 -4.99 6.63
CA ARG A 108 21.65 -5.00 8.10
C ARG A 108 20.75 -3.86 8.53
N TYR A 109 19.78 -4.16 9.38
CA TYR A 109 18.91 -3.16 10.02
C TYR A 109 18.57 -3.63 11.43
N ASN A 110 18.63 -2.73 12.42
CA ASN A 110 18.39 -3.03 13.85
C ASN A 110 19.11 -4.30 14.36
N GLY A 111 20.36 -4.52 13.93
CA GLY A 111 21.17 -5.69 14.32
C GLY A 111 20.83 -6.99 13.58
N VAL A 112 19.72 -7.05 12.86
CA VAL A 112 19.32 -8.18 12.02
C VAL A 112 20.06 -8.11 10.69
N VAL A 113 20.78 -9.18 10.36
CA VAL A 113 21.45 -9.34 9.06
C VAL A 113 20.63 -10.28 8.21
N CYS A 114 20.34 -9.88 6.98
CA CYS A 114 19.67 -10.75 6.02
C CYS A 114 20.39 -10.75 4.68
N LYS A 115 20.24 -11.86 3.95
CA LYS A 115 20.85 -12.12 2.65
C LYS A 115 19.83 -12.78 1.74
N PHE A 116 19.78 -12.37 0.49
CA PHE A 116 18.94 -12.98 -0.54
C PHE A 116 19.60 -12.89 -1.90
N THR A 117 19.21 -13.77 -2.82
CA THR A 117 19.64 -13.69 -4.22
C THR A 117 18.71 -12.73 -4.97
N ASN A 118 19.24 -11.85 -5.80
CA ASN A 118 18.47 -10.98 -6.68
C ASN A 118 17.53 -11.80 -7.57
N GLY A 119 16.26 -11.40 -7.65
CA GLY A 119 15.19 -12.16 -8.32
C GLY A 119 14.60 -13.30 -7.49
N ASN A 120 14.99 -13.45 -6.22
CA ASN A 120 14.30 -14.31 -5.25
C ASN A 120 13.41 -13.45 -4.34
N ASP A 121 12.27 -13.03 -4.89
CA ASP A 121 11.32 -12.13 -4.24
C ASP A 121 10.88 -12.66 -2.86
N ALA A 122 10.65 -13.98 -2.73
CA ALA A 122 10.26 -14.59 -1.47
C ALA A 122 11.32 -14.42 -0.36
N ALA A 123 12.61 -14.57 -0.69
CA ALA A 123 13.70 -14.36 0.25
C ALA A 123 13.88 -12.88 0.59
N GLU A 124 13.73 -12.00 -0.39
CA GLU A 124 13.75 -10.54 -0.19
C GLU A 124 12.63 -10.09 0.76
N ILE A 125 11.40 -10.53 0.52
CA ILE A 125 10.24 -10.24 1.38
C ILE A 125 10.49 -10.71 2.82
N ASN A 126 11.03 -11.92 2.99
CA ASN A 126 11.36 -12.44 4.32
C ASN A 126 12.41 -11.59 5.03
N CYS A 127 13.39 -11.04 4.31
CA CYS A 127 14.38 -10.12 4.90
C CYS A 127 13.73 -8.85 5.44
N TYR A 128 12.85 -8.23 4.67
CA TYR A 128 12.13 -7.04 5.11
C TYR A 128 11.20 -7.32 6.30
N LYS A 129 10.54 -8.49 6.36
CA LYS A 129 9.73 -8.87 7.53
C LYS A 129 10.54 -8.97 8.81
N LEU A 130 11.79 -9.43 8.70
CA LEU A 130 12.71 -9.50 9.83
C LEU A 130 13.27 -8.13 10.22
N TRP A 131 13.49 -7.24 9.26
CA TRP A 131 13.98 -5.89 9.52
C TRP A 131 12.90 -4.98 10.12
N TYR A 132 11.66 -5.17 9.71
CA TYR A 132 10.54 -4.35 10.13
C TYR A 132 9.39 -5.25 10.63
N PRO A 133 9.58 -5.98 11.75
CA PRO A 133 8.52 -6.77 12.34
C PRO A 133 7.29 -5.91 12.69
N GLU A 134 7.50 -4.62 12.95
CA GLU A 134 6.44 -3.66 13.14
C GLU A 134 5.65 -3.32 11.88
N LEU A 135 6.10 -3.62 10.65
CA LEU A 135 5.31 -3.33 9.44
C LEU A 135 3.96 -4.05 9.45
N GLU A 136 3.88 -5.27 9.96
CA GLU A 136 2.59 -5.97 10.15
C GLU A 136 1.70 -5.27 11.19
N ALA A 137 2.31 -4.57 12.15
CA ALA A 137 1.63 -3.78 13.18
C ALA A 137 1.51 -2.29 12.84
N GLN A 138 2.07 -1.83 11.72
CA GLN A 138 2.20 -0.41 11.45
C GLN A 138 0.85 0.17 11.07
N ILE A 139 0.47 1.17 11.86
CA ILE A 139 -0.66 2.03 11.57
C ILE A 139 -0.24 2.95 10.43
N CYS A 140 -0.42 2.49 9.19
CA CYS A 140 -0.37 3.38 8.04
C CYS A 140 -1.38 4.51 8.27
N LYS A 141 -0.89 5.75 8.31
CA LYS A 141 -1.76 6.91 8.38
C LYS A 141 -2.09 7.32 6.96
N PRO A 142 -3.38 7.38 6.58
CA PRO A 142 -3.73 7.96 5.31
C PRO A 142 -3.44 9.45 5.33
N THR A 143 -2.83 9.93 4.25
CA THR A 143 -2.67 11.34 3.97
C THR A 143 -3.68 11.71 2.90
N PHE A 144 -4.37 12.84 3.10
CA PHE A 144 -5.38 13.37 2.19
C PHE A 144 -5.05 14.83 1.85
N GLU A 145 -5.47 15.30 0.68
CA GLU A 145 -5.29 16.68 0.26
C GLU A 145 -5.96 17.64 1.25
N PRO A 146 -5.26 18.66 1.79
CA PRO A 146 -5.83 19.55 2.79
C PRO A 146 -7.02 20.33 2.21
N ILE A 147 -8.05 20.55 3.04
CA ILE A 147 -9.30 21.21 2.63
C ILE A 147 -9.03 22.59 2.00
N SER A 148 -8.00 23.31 2.47
CA SER A 148 -7.60 24.61 1.94
C SER A 148 -7.21 24.58 0.46
N ARG A 149 -6.68 23.46 -0.04
CA ARG A 149 -6.38 23.29 -1.48
C ARG A 149 -7.64 23.07 -2.31
N CYS A 150 -8.74 22.66 -1.67
CA CYS A 150 -10.02 22.39 -2.29
C CYS A 150 -11.07 23.46 -2.04
N ALA A 151 -10.70 24.64 -1.54
CA ALA A 151 -11.65 25.69 -1.15
C ALA A 151 -12.61 26.10 -2.29
N ASP A 152 -12.11 26.17 -3.52
CA ASP A 152 -12.93 26.52 -4.70
C ASP A 152 -13.95 25.41 -5.06
N ALA A 153 -13.60 24.15 -4.78
CA ALA A 153 -14.45 22.99 -5.03
C ALA A 153 -15.40 22.67 -3.86
N CYS A 154 -15.02 23.09 -2.65
CA CYS A 154 -15.69 22.85 -1.39
C CYS A 154 -16.29 24.16 -0.86
N PRO A 155 -17.51 24.53 -1.30
CA PRO A 155 -18.16 25.72 -0.76
C PRO A 155 -18.24 25.62 0.76
N ALA A 156 -17.99 26.74 1.45
CA ALA A 156 -18.10 26.81 2.90
C ALA A 156 -19.47 26.27 3.34
N ARG A 157 -19.45 25.30 4.25
CA ARG A 157 -20.66 24.71 4.82
C ARG A 157 -21.38 25.67 5.74
#